data_AF-A0A9X0ATV6-F1
#
_entry.id   AF-A0A9X0ATV6-F1
#
_cell.length_a   1.000
_cell.length_b   1.000
_cell.length_c   1.000
_cell.angle_alpha   90.00
_cell.angle_beta   90.00
_cell.angle_gamma   90.00
#
_symmetry.space_group_name_H-M   'P 1'
#
loop_
_entity.id
_entity.type
_entity.pdbx_description
1 polymer ?
#
loop_
_entity_poly.entity_id
_entity_poly.type
_entity_poly.pdbx_seq_one_letter_code
_entity_poly.pdbx_strand_id
1 'polypeptide(L)'
;MAAAWTYYVTSNNLLNELRNLTRDYGFSNDLLDDAKWRVSSDPASNWSWNYARLVLIKIHDDGMIQTYATIEAAKPEMWGGRLPEAEEAAQLAACFAYEWQTALDTILRHWETPPTTTGK
;
A
#
# COMPACT_ATOMS: atom_id res chain seq x y z
N MET A 1 -15.62 -1.09 14.46
CA MET A 1 -15.02 -1.55 13.19
C MET A 1 -15.71 -2.86 12.76
N ALA A 2 -16.17 -3.00 11.51
CA ALA A 2 -16.83 -4.23 11.08
C ALA A 2 -15.80 -5.35 10.89
N ALA A 3 -15.95 -6.47 11.61
CA ALA A 3 -14.96 -7.56 11.69
C ALA A 3 -14.56 -8.13 10.31
N ALA A 4 -15.45 -8.07 9.32
CA ALA A 4 -15.18 -8.51 7.95
C ALA A 4 -14.04 -7.72 7.27
N TRP A 5 -13.96 -6.39 7.48
CA TRP A 5 -12.91 -5.56 6.87
C TRP A 5 -11.57 -5.74 7.59
N THR A 6 -11.59 -5.92 8.90
CA THR A 6 -10.38 -6.26 9.66
C THR A 6 -9.82 -7.58 9.16
N TYR A 7 -10.65 -8.61 9.01
CA TYR A 7 -10.24 -9.91 8.47
C TYR A 7 -9.70 -9.83 7.05
N TYR A 8 -10.33 -9.04 6.18
CA TYR A 8 -9.88 -8.84 4.81
C TYR A 8 -8.46 -8.24 4.72
N VAL A 9 -8.13 -7.28 5.59
CA VAL A 9 -6.80 -6.66 5.63
C VAL A 9 -5.76 -7.56 6.30
N THR A 10 -6.14 -8.25 7.39
CA THR A 10 -5.23 -9.12 8.15
C THR A 10 -4.99 -10.48 7.48
N SER A 11 -5.88 -10.92 6.58
CA SER A 11 -5.77 -12.21 5.87
C SER A 11 -5.11 -12.10 4.49
N ASN A 12 -4.29 -11.07 4.26
CA ASN A 12 -3.55 -10.82 3.00
C ASN A 12 -4.39 -10.60 1.73
N ASN A 13 -5.73 -10.49 1.80
CA ASN A 13 -6.54 -10.22 0.60
C ASN A 13 -6.20 -8.86 -0.02
N LEU A 14 -6.06 -7.82 0.81
CA LEU A 14 -5.62 -6.50 0.35
C LEU A 14 -4.23 -6.53 -0.31
N LEU A 15 -3.29 -7.29 0.28
CA LEU A 15 -1.94 -7.42 -0.27
C LEU A 15 -1.95 -8.15 -1.62
N ASN A 16 -2.78 -9.19 -1.76
CA ASN A 16 -2.93 -9.91 -3.02
C ASN A 16 -3.54 -9.03 -4.12
N GLU A 17 -4.54 -8.21 -3.80
CA GLU A 17 -5.10 -7.26 -4.76
C GLU A 17 -4.09 -6.21 -5.21
N LEU A 18 -3.33 -5.62 -4.27
CA LEU A 18 -2.25 -4.71 -4.60
C LEU A 18 -1.20 -5.38 -5.50
N ARG A 19 -0.79 -6.61 -5.19
CA ARG A 19 0.17 -7.38 -6.00
C ARG A 19 -0.37 -7.78 -7.38
N ASN A 20 -1.67 -8.00 -7.51
CA ASN A 20 -2.28 -8.26 -8.81
C ASN A 20 -2.24 -7.02 -9.72
N LEU A 21 -2.26 -5.81 -9.13
CA LEU A 21 -2.13 -4.55 -9.84
C LEU A 21 -0.66 -4.16 -10.07
N THR A 22 0.25 -4.51 -9.16
CA THR A 22 1.69 -4.24 -9.27
C THR A 22 2.43 -5.46 -9.84
N ARG A 23 2.33 -5.66 -11.16
CA ARG A 23 2.85 -6.85 -11.85
C ARG A 23 4.34 -6.78 -12.13
N ASP A 24 4.85 -5.57 -12.39
CA ASP A 24 6.26 -5.38 -12.73
C ASP A 24 7.09 -5.26 -11.45
N TYR A 25 6.57 -4.50 -10.48
CA TYR A 25 7.20 -4.29 -9.18
C TYR A 25 6.27 -4.63 -8.02
N GLY A 26 6.37 -5.85 -7.51
CA GLY A 26 5.51 -6.34 -6.43
C GLY A 26 5.44 -5.41 -5.22
N PHE A 27 4.22 -5.11 -4.77
CA PHE A 27 3.98 -4.23 -3.61
C PHE A 27 4.68 -4.73 -2.34
N SER A 28 5.32 -3.81 -1.62
CA SER A 28 6.09 -4.10 -0.41
C SER A 28 5.17 -4.53 0.75
N ASN A 29 5.50 -5.66 1.37
CA ASN A 29 4.81 -6.14 2.57
C ASN A 29 5.08 -5.23 3.78
N ASP A 30 6.33 -4.78 3.93
CA ASP A 30 6.76 -3.96 5.06
C ASP A 30 6.05 -2.60 5.08
N LEU A 31 5.83 -2.00 3.91
CA LEU A 31 5.05 -0.77 3.78
C LEU A 31 3.62 -0.98 4.27
N LEU A 32 2.98 -2.09 3.85
CA LEU A 32 1.60 -2.36 4.21
C LEU A 32 1.46 -2.65 5.71
N ASP A 33 2.40 -3.38 6.30
CA ASP A 33 2.39 -3.72 7.72
C ASP A 33 2.66 -2.50 8.62
N ASP A 34 3.59 -1.60 8.24
CA ASP A 34 3.79 -0.33 8.96
C ASP A 34 2.53 0.55 8.91
N ALA A 35 1.88 0.63 7.75
CA ALA A 35 0.63 1.37 7.63
C ALA A 35 -0.50 0.79 8.50
N LYS A 36 -0.65 -0.55 8.54
CA LYS A 36 -1.62 -1.21 9.45
C LYS A 36 -1.34 -0.85 10.90
N TRP A 37 -0.07 -0.87 11.31
CA TRP A 37 0.35 -0.54 12.68
C TRP A 37 0.03 0.91 13.04
N ARG A 38 0.34 1.87 12.15
CA ARG A 38 0.04 3.30 12.34
C ARG A 38 -1.46 3.56 12.48
N VAL A 39 -2.29 2.96 11.62
CA VAL A 39 -3.76 3.08 11.70
C VAL A 39 -4.30 2.45 12.98
N SER A 40 -3.77 1.30 13.40
CA SER A 40 -4.20 0.65 14.64
C SER A 40 -3.85 1.44 15.89
N SER A 41 -2.80 2.28 15.81
CA SER A 41 -2.34 3.15 16.90
C SER A 41 -3.02 4.53 16.90
N ASP A 42 -3.79 4.87 15.85
CA ASP A 42 -4.51 6.13 15.73
C ASP A 42 -5.94 6.02 16.31
N PRO A 43 -6.28 6.75 17.39
CA PRO A 43 -7.62 6.73 17.98
C PRO A 43 -8.73 7.18 17.03
N ALA A 44 -8.43 8.07 16.06
CA ALA A 44 -9.39 8.58 15.10
C ALA A 44 -9.78 7.55 14.03
N SER A 45 -8.92 6.54 13.82
CA SER A 45 -9.15 5.44 12.87
C SER A 45 -10.28 4.50 13.29
N ASN A 46 -10.73 4.57 14.55
CA ASN A 46 -11.81 3.72 15.06
C ASN A 46 -13.21 4.09 14.53
N TRP A 47 -13.33 5.23 13.82
CA TRP A 47 -14.60 5.80 13.36
C TRP A 47 -14.92 5.53 11.88
N SER A 48 -13.99 4.97 11.12
CA SER A 48 -14.25 4.60 9.72
C SER A 48 -14.88 3.21 9.61
N TRP A 49 -15.85 3.09 8.72
CA TRP A 49 -16.52 1.82 8.42
C TRP A 49 -15.61 0.83 7.65
N ASN A 50 -14.50 1.31 7.07
CA ASN A 50 -13.59 0.52 6.25
C ASN A 50 -12.12 0.67 6.70
N TYR A 51 -11.61 -0.35 7.39
CA TYR A 51 -10.22 -0.42 7.85
C TYR A 51 -9.22 -0.44 6.68
N ALA A 52 -9.54 -1.14 5.58
CA ALA A 52 -8.67 -1.21 4.41
C ALA A 52 -8.49 0.16 3.76
N ARG A 53 -9.57 0.94 3.63
CA ARG A 53 -9.52 2.32 3.14
C ARG A 53 -8.67 3.22 4.03
N LEU A 54 -8.75 3.08 5.36
CA LEU A 54 -7.90 3.86 6.27
C LEU A 54 -6.42 3.56 6.09
N VAL A 55 -6.05 2.29 5.93
CA VAL A 55 -4.67 1.88 5.65
C VAL A 55 -4.17 2.50 4.34
N LEU A 56 -4.98 2.45 3.27
CA LEU A 56 -4.61 3.04 1.99
C LEU A 56 -4.48 4.57 2.05
N ILE A 57 -5.40 5.27 2.72
CA ILE A 57 -5.30 6.72 2.92
C ILE A 57 -4.06 7.06 3.74
N LYS A 58 -3.76 6.27 4.78
CA LYS A 58 -2.58 6.50 5.60
C LYS A 58 -1.28 6.39 4.80
N ILE A 59 -1.18 5.38 3.93
CA ILE A 59 -0.04 5.21 3.02
C ILE A 59 0.11 6.43 2.09
N HIS A 60 -1.01 6.90 1.55
CA HIS A 60 -1.06 8.05 0.65
C HIS A 60 -0.65 9.36 1.37
N ASP A 61 -1.32 9.69 2.48
CA ASP A 61 -1.15 10.96 3.18
C ASP A 61 0.19 11.09 3.90
N ASP A 62 0.72 9.99 4.46
CA ASP A 62 2.06 9.98 5.08
C ASP A 62 3.18 9.90 4.02
N GLY A 63 2.87 9.80 2.72
CA GLY A 63 3.86 9.72 1.65
C GLY A 63 4.77 8.48 1.76
N MET A 64 4.24 7.38 2.31
CA MET A 64 5.04 6.19 2.66
C MET A 64 5.64 5.52 1.41
N ILE A 65 4.93 5.56 0.28
CA ILE A 65 5.34 4.93 -0.99
C ILE A 65 6.74 5.37 -1.40
N GLN A 66 7.05 6.67 -1.38
CA GLN A 66 8.35 7.18 -1.82
C GLN A 66 9.49 6.66 -0.95
N THR A 67 9.27 6.60 0.37
CA THR A 67 10.27 6.15 1.33
C THR A 67 10.59 4.67 1.11
N TYR A 68 9.57 3.82 1.03
CA TYR A 68 9.76 2.39 0.85
C TYR A 68 10.23 2.02 -0.56
N ALA A 69 9.80 2.76 -1.59
CA ALA A 69 10.30 2.57 -2.95
C ALA A 69 11.81 2.84 -3.03
N THR A 70 12.30 3.85 -2.31
CA THR A 70 13.74 4.16 -2.22
C THR A 70 14.50 3.07 -1.47
N ILE A 71 13.95 2.56 -0.37
CA ILE A 71 14.55 1.46 0.40
C ILE A 71 14.63 0.19 -0.45
N GLU A 72 13.56 -0.16 -1.18
CA GLU A 72 13.57 -1.33 -2.06
C GLU A 72 14.53 -1.17 -3.24
N ALA A 73 14.52 -0.01 -3.90
CA ALA A 73 15.43 0.26 -5.00
C ALA A 73 16.90 0.26 -4.57
N ALA A 74 17.21 0.55 -3.30
CA ALA A 74 18.58 0.50 -2.78
C ALA A 74 19.05 -0.92 -2.44
N LYS A 75 18.17 -1.93 -2.42
CA LYS A 75 18.57 -3.30 -2.08
C LYS A 75 19.51 -3.86 -3.17
N PRO A 76 20.68 -4.40 -2.79
CA PRO A 76 21.60 -5.02 -3.76
C PRO A 76 20.98 -6.16 -4.56
N GLU A 77 19.97 -6.83 -4.00
CA GLU A 77 19.19 -7.90 -4.64
C GLU A 77 18.53 -7.45 -5.95
N MET A 78 18.07 -6.19 -6.01
CA MET A 78 17.47 -5.59 -7.22
C MET A 78 18.48 -5.39 -8.35
N TRP A 79 19.76 -5.39 -8.02
CA TRP A 79 20.86 -5.11 -8.94
C TRP A 79 21.77 -6.32 -9.16
N GLY A 80 21.32 -7.52 -8.81
CA GLY A 80 22.12 -8.74 -8.97
C GLY A 80 23.33 -8.81 -8.02
N GLY A 81 23.22 -8.19 -6.84
CA GLY A 81 24.26 -8.19 -5.79
C GLY A 81 25.25 -7.04 -5.88
N ARG A 82 25.12 -6.11 -6.84
CA ARG A 82 25.92 -4.87 -6.88
C ARG A 82 25.25 -3.75 -6.08
N LEU A 83 26.05 -2.80 -5.64
CA LEU A 83 25.55 -1.51 -5.12
C LEU A 83 25.24 -0.60 -6.31
N PRO A 84 23.99 -0.10 -6.45
CA PRO A 84 23.65 0.84 -7.50
C PRO A 84 24.26 2.21 -7.25
N GLU A 85 24.44 2.98 -8.32
CA GLU A 85 24.66 4.42 -8.17
C GLU A 85 23.40 5.11 -7.64
N ALA A 86 23.57 6.26 -6.97
CA ALA A 86 22.45 6.98 -6.38
C ALA A 86 21.38 7.37 -7.42
N GLU A 87 21.80 7.70 -8.64
CA GLU A 87 20.89 8.07 -9.73
C GLU A 87 20.15 6.86 -10.30
N GLU A 88 20.83 5.72 -10.49
CA GLU A 88 20.19 4.47 -10.91
C GLU A 88 19.15 4.00 -9.87
N ALA A 89 19.49 4.06 -8.59
CA ALA A 89 18.58 3.74 -7.49
C ALA A 89 17.36 4.68 -7.46
N ALA A 90 17.57 5.99 -7.70
CA ALA A 90 16.48 6.96 -7.76
C ALA A 90 15.52 6.72 -8.93
N GLN A 91 16.03 6.34 -10.10
CA GLN A 91 15.20 6.01 -11.27
C GLN A 91 14.35 4.76 -11.00
N LEU A 92 14.95 3.71 -10.43
CA LEU A 92 14.21 2.50 -10.06
C LEU A 92 13.17 2.79 -8.97
N ALA A 93 13.51 3.60 -7.97
CA ALA A 93 12.58 4.04 -6.94
C ALA A 93 11.39 4.81 -7.53
N ALA A 94 11.60 5.62 -8.56
CA ALA A 94 10.52 6.32 -9.25
C ALA A 94 9.58 5.35 -9.97
N CYS A 95 10.09 4.29 -10.59
CA CYS A 95 9.28 3.24 -11.21
C CYS A 95 8.42 2.50 -10.16
N PHE A 96 9.03 2.09 -9.04
CA PHE A 96 8.32 1.51 -7.90
C PHE A 96 7.21 2.43 -7.40
N ALA A 97 7.55 3.70 -7.14
CA ALA A 97 6.61 4.67 -6.60
C ALA A 97 5.43 4.89 -7.55
N TYR A 98 5.68 5.00 -8.86
CA TYR A 98 4.63 5.19 -9.86
C TYR A 98 3.65 4.01 -9.90
N GLU A 99 4.14 2.77 -9.95
CA GLU A 99 3.29 1.59 -10.03
C GLU A 99 2.49 1.39 -8.74
N TRP A 100 3.14 1.54 -7.58
CA TRP A 100 2.49 1.41 -6.28
C TRP A 100 1.45 2.49 -6.03
N GLN A 101 1.73 3.74 -6.43
CA GLN A 101 0.78 4.84 -6.36
C GLN A 101 -0.44 4.57 -7.25
N THR A 102 -0.21 4.10 -8.48
CA THR A 102 -1.29 3.79 -9.43
C THR A 102 -2.19 2.67 -8.90
N ALA A 103 -1.60 1.62 -8.32
CA ALA A 103 -2.35 0.53 -7.70
C ALA A 103 -3.18 1.02 -6.51
N LEU A 104 -2.58 1.84 -5.65
CA LEU A 104 -3.24 2.42 -4.48
C LEU A 104 -4.41 3.31 -4.88
N ASP A 105 -4.22 4.21 -5.84
CA ASP A 105 -5.28 5.10 -6.34
C ASP A 105 -6.44 4.32 -6.97
N THR A 106 -6.13 3.22 -7.67
CA THR A 106 -7.13 2.34 -8.28
C THR A 106 -8.03 1.69 -7.22
N ILE A 107 -7.43 1.13 -6.16
CA ILE A 107 -8.21 0.51 -5.07
C ILE A 107 -8.95 1.59 -4.25
N LEU A 108 -8.32 2.74 -3.99
CA LEU A 108 -8.97 3.84 -3.27
C LEU A 108 -10.22 4.33 -3.98
N ARG A 109 -10.17 4.53 -5.30
CA ARG A 109 -11.34 4.92 -6.12
C ARG A 109 -12.44 3.86 -6.05
N HIS A 110 -12.07 2.58 -6.03
CA HIS A 110 -13.05 1.50 -5.91
C HIS A 110 -13.81 1.55 -4.57
N TRP A 111 -13.21 2.10 -3.52
CA TRP A 111 -13.79 2.20 -2.17
C TRP A 111 -14.19 3.61 -1.75
N GLU A 112 -14.13 4.57 -2.67
CA GLU A 112 -14.58 5.94 -2.46
C GLU A 112 -16.11 6.00 -2.27
N THR A 113 -16.83 5.08 -2.93
CA THR A 113 -18.27 4.92 -2.75
C THR A 113 -18.53 3.77 -1.76
N PRO A 114 -19.18 4.01 -0.60
CA PRO A 114 -19.65 2.91 0.23
C PRO A 114 -20.59 2.04 -0.61
N PRO A 115 -20.53 0.69 -0.51
CA PRO A 115 -21.47 -0.16 -1.22
C PRO A 115 -22.87 0.32 -0.84
N THR A 116 -23.59 0.84 -1.82
CA THR A 116 -24.96 1.30 -1.60
C THR A 116 -25.73 0.03 -1.27
N THR A 117 -26.15 -0.12 0.00
CA THR A 117 -27.10 -1.14 0.40
C THR A 117 -28.41 -0.85 -0.32
N THR A 118 -28.47 -1.17 -1.61
CA THR A 118 -29.71 -1.27 -2.35
C THR A 118 -30.28 -2.60 -1.91
N GLY A 119 -30.98 -2.56 -0.79
CA GLY A 119 -31.67 -3.71 -0.25
C GLY A 119 -32.60 -4.31 -1.29
N LYS A 120 -32.53 -5.63 -1.42
CA LYS A 120 -33.67 -6.52 -1.63
C LYS A 120 -33.39 -7.85 -0.94
#